data_AF-A0A9F5N6F5-F1
#
_entry.id   AF-A0A9F5N6F5-F1
#
_cell.length_a   1.000
_cell.length_b   1.000
_cell.length_c   1.000
_cell.angle_alpha   90.00
_cell.angle_beta   90.00
_cell.angle_gamma   90.00
#
_symmetry.space_group_name_H-M   'P 1'
#
loop_
_entity.id
_entity.type
_entity.pdbx_description
1 polymer ?
#
loop_
_entity_poly.entity_id
_entity_poly.type
_entity_poly.pdbx_seq_one_letter_code
_entity_poly.pdbx_strand_id
1 'polypeptide(L)'
;MASDLEERVRAAVRNKLLLMKIPEKENDFLPSACCLLEKQRELAEVEKTFLATKEEFQQKMENFQQRRQELERKEGQLKQAILKFDKFLKENDAKRGRAMRRANQEKQQMAQKEVEAERLRQEITRLLTVKKKLERRLAAHKPFPEYLQKVLEKVEQFQEIPELIGRFQTLVATQTSLAQREQAAREAVEEERACLQQYMEESNNQLLQQNNLVAELQGQLEQVQAKVFELESNWICIQNTAADKTLELGQIKLAALNLFQMVAKHRKLPAHVPQDDTEAQLDAVQLCIEDLTAILADFRKAEPLQASQPEKVVPSQSSTTASQSHPLSRVSIATSVTHTVNLLILAELHFVAMTLGDRGKSHSQSNGWINGS
;
A
#
# COMPACT_ATOMS: atom_id res chain seq x y z
N MET A 1 87.71 -116.36 84.77
CA MET A 1 86.59 -117.32 84.80
C MET A 1 86.18 -117.68 86.24
N ALA A 2 86.03 -116.70 87.13
CA ALA A 2 85.63 -116.94 88.53
C ALA A 2 84.54 -115.97 89.07
N SER A 3 84.22 -114.87 88.36
CA SER A 3 83.17 -113.92 88.79
C SER A 3 81.79 -114.17 88.19
N ASP A 4 81.67 -114.94 87.11
CA ASP A 4 80.38 -115.23 86.45
C ASP A 4 79.52 -116.25 87.24
N LEU A 5 80.17 -117.09 88.06
CA LEU A 5 79.50 -118.07 88.92
C LEU A 5 78.87 -117.42 90.15
N GLU A 6 79.49 -116.39 90.73
CA GLU A 6 78.93 -115.67 91.89
C GLU A 6 77.69 -114.83 91.53
N GLU A 7 77.67 -114.16 90.37
CA GLU A 7 76.49 -113.42 89.92
C GLU A 7 75.33 -114.34 89.56
N ARG A 8 75.59 -115.51 88.96
CA ARG A 8 74.55 -116.52 88.69
C ARG A 8 73.98 -117.11 89.97
N VAL A 9 74.78 -117.36 91.00
CA VAL A 9 74.27 -117.83 92.31
C VAL A 9 73.47 -116.73 93.00
N ARG A 10 73.93 -115.47 92.95
CA ARG A 10 73.20 -114.34 93.55
C ARG A 10 71.89 -114.03 92.82
N ALA A 11 71.86 -114.16 91.49
CA ALA A 11 70.66 -114.06 90.66
C ALA A 11 69.72 -115.26 90.85
N ALA A 12 70.25 -116.48 90.99
CA ALA A 12 69.45 -117.67 91.27
C ALA A 12 68.83 -117.63 92.68
N VAL A 13 69.53 -117.08 93.67
CA VAL A 13 68.98 -116.85 95.02
C VAL A 13 67.94 -115.72 95.00
N ARG A 14 68.17 -114.61 94.30
CA ARG A 14 67.16 -113.54 94.15
C ARG A 14 65.92 -114.00 93.38
N ASN A 15 66.09 -114.77 92.30
CA ASN A 15 64.95 -115.33 91.57
C ASN A 15 64.24 -116.41 92.37
N LYS A 16 64.93 -117.25 93.16
CA LYS A 16 64.26 -118.15 94.12
C LYS A 16 63.53 -117.40 95.24
N LEU A 17 64.01 -116.22 95.64
CA LEU A 17 63.33 -115.37 96.63
C LEU A 17 62.09 -114.67 96.04
N LEU A 18 62.13 -114.27 94.76
CA LEU A 18 61.00 -113.64 94.05
C LEU A 18 59.97 -114.65 93.52
N LEU A 19 60.35 -115.93 93.35
CA LEU A 19 59.44 -117.03 93.02
C LEU A 19 58.82 -117.73 94.24
N MET A 20 59.04 -117.22 95.47
CA MET A 20 58.15 -117.57 96.58
C MET A 20 56.80 -116.89 96.35
N LYS A 21 55.94 -117.55 95.56
CA LYS A 21 54.49 -117.42 95.71
C LYS A 21 54.17 -117.85 97.14
N ILE A 22 53.97 -116.86 98.01
CA ILE A 22 53.43 -117.05 99.35
C ILE A 22 52.03 -117.64 99.15
N PRO A 23 51.76 -118.87 99.60
CA PRO A 23 50.45 -119.48 99.44
C PRO A 23 49.40 -118.68 100.19
N GLU A 24 48.25 -118.43 99.57
CA GLU A 24 47.01 -118.11 100.27
C GLU A 24 46.69 -119.32 101.16
N LYS A 25 47.15 -119.29 102.41
CA LYS A 25 46.82 -120.31 103.39
C LYS A 25 45.42 -120.05 103.89
N GLU A 26 44.59 -121.07 103.74
CA GLU A 26 43.31 -121.25 104.40
C GLU A 26 43.40 -120.85 105.88
N ASN A 27 42.57 -119.87 106.25
CA ASN A 27 42.52 -119.19 107.54
C ASN A 27 41.83 -120.02 108.63
N ASP A 28 42.20 -121.29 108.78
CA ASP A 28 41.68 -122.15 109.83
C ASP A 28 42.87 -122.63 110.70
N PHE A 29 42.82 -122.29 112.00
CA PHE A 29 43.78 -122.67 113.06
C PHE A 29 45.01 -121.76 113.32
N LEU A 30 44.89 -120.44 113.11
CA LEU A 30 45.64 -119.46 113.89
C LEU A 30 44.92 -119.23 115.25
N PRO A 31 45.63 -119.16 116.40
CA PRO A 31 45.04 -118.77 117.68
C PRO A 31 44.27 -117.45 117.53
N SER A 32 43.12 -117.29 118.20
CA SER A 32 42.25 -116.10 118.08
C SER A 32 43.03 -114.78 118.12
N ALA A 33 44.10 -114.70 118.92
CA ALA A 33 45.00 -113.55 118.98
C ALA A 33 45.81 -113.25 117.70
N CYS A 34 46.30 -114.25 116.95
CA CYS A 34 47.06 -114.01 115.71
C CYS A 34 46.15 -113.70 114.51
N CYS A 35 44.99 -114.36 114.40
CA CYS A 35 43.97 -114.02 113.41
C CYS A 35 43.41 -112.60 113.64
N LEU A 36 43.24 -112.21 114.92
CA LEU A 36 42.92 -110.83 115.28
C LEU A 36 44.02 -109.85 114.83
N LEU A 37 45.30 -110.17 114.97
CA LEU A 37 46.39 -109.30 114.52
C LEU A 37 46.45 -109.16 112.99
N GLU A 38 46.23 -110.25 112.24
CA GLU A 38 46.16 -110.21 110.78
C GLU A 38 44.93 -109.44 110.29
N LYS A 39 43.74 -109.67 110.90
CA LYS A 39 42.54 -108.88 110.61
C LYS A 39 42.69 -107.42 111.02
N GLN A 40 43.43 -107.10 112.10
CA GLN A 40 43.79 -105.73 112.46
C GLN A 40 44.76 -105.09 111.46
N ARG A 41 45.69 -105.87 110.89
CA ARG A 41 46.60 -105.39 109.84
C ARG A 41 45.87 -105.18 108.51
N GLU A 42 45.01 -106.11 108.09
CA GLU A 42 44.14 -105.96 106.93
C GLU A 42 43.19 -104.77 107.10
N LEU A 43 42.59 -104.61 108.28
CA LEU A 43 41.79 -103.42 108.60
C LEU A 43 42.61 -102.15 108.53
N ALA A 44 43.85 -102.13 109.04
CA ALA A 44 44.73 -100.97 108.95
C ALA A 44 45.17 -100.66 107.50
N GLU A 45 45.38 -101.68 106.66
CA GLU A 45 45.71 -101.51 105.23
C GLU A 45 44.49 -101.03 104.43
N VAL A 46 43.29 -101.58 104.70
CA VAL A 46 42.01 -101.12 104.13
C VAL A 46 41.67 -99.72 104.62
N GLU A 47 41.88 -99.40 105.89
CA GLU A 47 41.67 -98.07 106.46
C GLU A 47 42.66 -97.07 105.85
N LYS A 48 43.92 -97.45 105.65
CA LYS A 48 44.91 -96.61 104.95
C LYS A 48 44.54 -96.36 103.49
N THR A 49 44.08 -97.37 102.75
CA THR A 49 43.61 -97.21 101.36
C THR A 49 42.29 -96.45 101.27
N PHE A 50 41.40 -96.62 102.24
CA PHE A 50 40.18 -95.83 102.37
C PHE A 50 40.47 -94.35 102.66
N LEU A 51 41.42 -94.06 103.56
CA LEU A 51 41.88 -92.70 103.82
C LEU A 51 42.53 -92.08 102.59
N ALA A 52 43.39 -92.82 101.87
CA ALA A 52 43.99 -92.35 100.62
C ALA A 52 42.94 -92.06 99.54
N THR A 53 41.95 -92.94 99.34
CA THR A 53 40.88 -92.72 98.36
C THR A 53 39.93 -91.58 98.76
N LYS A 54 39.69 -91.39 100.06
CA LYS A 54 38.95 -90.24 100.60
C LYS A 54 39.70 -88.93 100.38
N GLU A 55 41.01 -88.91 100.63
CA GLU A 55 41.88 -87.76 100.35
C GLU A 55 41.93 -87.44 98.85
N GLU A 56 42.09 -88.44 97.99
CA GLU A 56 42.03 -88.26 96.53
C GLU A 56 40.67 -87.75 96.04
N PHE A 57 39.57 -88.26 96.60
CA PHE A 57 38.23 -87.78 96.28
C PHE A 57 38.05 -86.34 96.73
N GLN A 58 38.55 -85.99 97.92
CA GLN A 58 38.50 -84.65 98.45
C GLN A 58 39.32 -83.67 97.60
N GLN A 59 40.53 -84.04 97.20
CA GLN A 59 41.34 -83.26 96.24
C GLN A 59 40.64 -83.08 94.88
N LYS A 60 40.01 -84.14 94.34
CA LYS A 60 39.23 -84.04 93.09
C LYS A 60 38.03 -83.11 93.25
N MET A 61 37.33 -83.18 94.38
CA MET A 61 36.19 -82.32 94.68
C MET A 61 36.62 -80.85 94.78
N GLU A 62 37.72 -80.56 95.47
CA GLU A 62 38.30 -79.21 95.55
C GLU A 62 38.72 -78.70 94.17
N ASN A 63 39.36 -79.54 93.34
CA ASN A 63 39.72 -79.18 91.96
C ASN A 63 38.49 -78.90 91.08
N PHE A 64 37.41 -79.69 91.20
CA PHE A 64 36.17 -79.43 90.47
C PHE A 64 35.49 -78.14 90.95
N GLN A 65 35.50 -77.87 92.26
CA GLN A 65 34.97 -76.62 92.81
C GLN A 65 35.77 -75.42 92.30
N GLN A 66 37.11 -75.48 92.33
CA GLN A 66 37.97 -74.44 91.76
C GLN A 66 37.70 -74.23 90.27
N ARG A 67 37.61 -75.32 89.50
CA ARG A 67 37.35 -75.23 88.05
C ARG A 67 35.96 -74.66 87.75
N ARG A 68 34.96 -75.00 88.54
CA ARG A 68 33.61 -74.45 88.44
C ARG A 68 33.61 -72.95 88.72
N GLN A 69 34.26 -72.50 89.79
CA GLN A 69 34.41 -71.07 90.11
C GLN A 69 35.16 -70.32 89.00
N GLU A 70 36.20 -70.91 88.42
CA GLU A 70 36.95 -70.32 87.31
C GLU A 70 36.07 -70.18 86.04
N LEU A 71 35.27 -71.21 85.73
CA LEU A 71 34.32 -71.19 84.62
C LEU A 71 33.25 -70.11 84.82
N GLU A 72 32.64 -70.03 86.00
CA GLU A 72 31.65 -68.98 86.33
C GLU A 72 32.26 -67.58 86.20
N ARG A 73 33.51 -67.40 86.65
CA ARG A 73 34.24 -66.13 86.49
C ARG A 73 34.47 -65.78 85.01
N LYS A 74 34.89 -66.76 84.20
CA LYS A 74 35.12 -66.59 82.74
C LYS A 74 33.80 -66.31 82.01
N GLU A 75 32.73 -67.00 82.36
CA GLU A 75 31.40 -66.76 81.80
C GLU A 75 30.90 -65.35 82.15
N GLY A 76 31.06 -64.91 83.39
CA GLY A 76 30.76 -63.54 83.81
C GLY A 76 31.55 -62.49 83.03
N GLN A 77 32.84 -62.73 82.80
CA GLN A 77 33.68 -61.85 81.98
C GLN A 77 33.24 -61.80 80.52
N LEU A 78 32.88 -62.95 79.94
CA LEU A 78 32.42 -63.02 78.56
C LEU A 78 31.08 -62.29 78.40
N LYS A 79 30.13 -62.50 79.32
CA LYS A 79 28.86 -61.76 79.34
C LYS A 79 29.08 -60.25 79.43
N GLN A 80 29.97 -59.79 80.31
CA GLN A 80 30.32 -58.36 80.40
C GLN A 80 30.99 -57.85 79.12
N ALA A 81 31.87 -58.63 78.49
CA ALA A 81 32.53 -58.25 77.24
C ALA A 81 31.52 -58.10 76.10
N ILE A 82 30.57 -59.04 75.96
CA ILE A 82 29.49 -58.98 74.96
C ILE A 82 28.68 -57.70 75.13
N LEU A 83 28.28 -57.36 76.37
CA LEU A 83 27.53 -56.12 76.64
C LEU A 83 28.34 -54.86 76.28
N LYS A 84 29.65 -54.86 76.55
CA LYS A 84 30.55 -53.75 76.15
C LYS A 84 30.67 -53.64 74.64
N PHE A 85 30.80 -54.76 73.92
CA PHE A 85 30.88 -54.77 72.46
C PHE A 85 29.57 -54.34 71.81
N ASP A 86 28.41 -54.81 72.29
CA ASP A 86 27.11 -54.37 71.79
C ASP A 86 26.92 -52.85 72.01
N LYS A 87 27.29 -52.35 73.18
CA LYS A 87 27.29 -50.90 73.45
C LYS A 87 28.23 -50.14 72.50
N PHE A 88 29.44 -50.65 72.27
CA PHE A 88 30.39 -50.05 71.34
C PHE A 88 29.88 -50.02 69.90
N LEU A 89 29.28 -51.11 69.42
CA LEU A 89 28.68 -51.20 68.08
C LEU A 89 27.55 -50.18 67.93
N LYS A 90 26.62 -50.12 68.88
CA LYS A 90 25.52 -49.12 68.91
C LYS A 90 26.05 -47.69 68.89
N GLU A 91 27.09 -47.39 69.68
CA GLU A 91 27.71 -46.06 69.68
C GLU A 91 28.44 -45.74 68.37
N ASN A 92 29.13 -46.71 67.77
CA ASN A 92 29.83 -46.55 66.50
C ASN A 92 28.84 -46.33 65.35
N ASP A 93 27.78 -47.14 65.28
CA ASP A 93 26.70 -46.98 64.31
C ASP A 93 26.00 -45.63 64.48
N ALA A 94 25.78 -45.18 65.73
CA ALA A 94 25.25 -43.85 65.99
C ALA A 94 26.22 -42.74 65.54
N LYS A 95 27.54 -42.89 65.73
CA LYS A 95 28.56 -41.95 65.24
C LYS A 95 28.58 -41.93 63.71
N ARG A 96 28.58 -43.09 63.05
CA ARG A 96 28.51 -43.24 61.60
C ARG A 96 27.24 -42.61 61.04
N GLY A 97 26.09 -42.89 61.66
CA GLY A 97 24.80 -42.30 61.28
C GLY A 97 24.81 -40.78 61.39
N ARG A 98 25.34 -40.21 62.47
CA ARG A 98 25.48 -38.75 62.62
C ARG A 98 26.41 -38.14 61.58
N ALA A 99 27.57 -38.74 61.34
CA ALA A 99 28.53 -38.28 60.32
C ALA A 99 27.91 -38.31 58.92
N MET A 100 27.21 -39.39 58.57
CA MET A 100 26.55 -39.53 57.27
C MET A 100 25.41 -38.53 57.09
N ARG A 101 24.60 -38.26 58.13
CA ARG A 101 23.56 -37.23 58.10
C ARG A 101 24.15 -35.83 57.90
N ARG A 102 25.23 -35.49 58.62
CA ARG A 102 25.91 -34.19 58.46
C ARG A 102 26.49 -34.03 57.05
N ALA A 103 27.19 -35.04 56.55
CA ALA A 103 27.73 -35.02 55.19
C ALA A 103 26.62 -34.87 54.13
N ASN A 104 25.47 -35.55 54.32
CA ASN A 104 24.33 -35.42 53.41
C ASN A 104 23.68 -34.03 53.50
N GLN A 105 23.53 -33.47 54.70
CA GLN A 105 23.02 -32.11 54.90
C GLN A 105 23.93 -31.06 54.26
N GLU A 106 25.26 -31.18 54.44
CA GLU A 106 26.24 -30.30 53.80
C GLU A 106 26.18 -30.41 52.27
N LYS A 107 26.09 -31.63 51.71
CA LYS A 107 25.90 -31.82 50.27
C LYS A 107 24.63 -31.16 49.75
N GLN A 108 23.51 -31.30 50.46
CA GLN A 108 22.25 -30.65 50.09
C GLN A 108 22.35 -29.12 50.15
N GLN A 109 22.96 -28.57 51.19
CA GLN A 109 23.18 -27.13 51.31
C GLN A 109 24.11 -26.60 50.22
N MET A 110 25.18 -27.33 49.87
CA MET A 110 26.07 -26.98 48.78
C MET A 110 25.34 -26.96 47.44
N ALA A 111 24.52 -27.99 47.16
CA ALA A 111 23.73 -28.04 45.94
C ALA A 111 22.72 -26.88 45.83
N GLN A 112 22.06 -26.51 46.93
CA GLN A 112 21.16 -25.35 46.96
C GLN A 112 21.90 -24.04 46.65
N LYS A 113 23.04 -23.81 47.33
CA LYS A 113 23.88 -22.63 47.10
C LYS A 113 24.45 -22.56 45.69
N GLU A 114 24.79 -23.70 45.10
CA GLU A 114 25.30 -23.77 43.73
C GLU A 114 24.23 -23.37 42.71
N VAL A 115 22.99 -23.83 42.88
CA VAL A 115 21.86 -23.41 42.05
C VAL A 115 21.60 -21.91 42.21
N GLU A 116 21.64 -21.38 43.42
CA GLU A 116 21.49 -19.93 43.67
C GLU A 116 22.63 -19.11 43.03
N ALA A 117 23.87 -19.57 43.16
CA ALA A 117 25.02 -18.92 42.54
C ALA A 117 24.89 -18.88 41.01
N GLU A 118 24.41 -19.95 40.40
CA GLU A 118 24.20 -20.00 38.95
C GLU A 118 23.06 -19.07 38.51
N ARG A 119 21.96 -19.02 39.26
CA ARG A 119 20.88 -18.03 39.03
C ARG A 119 21.39 -16.60 39.09
N LEU A 120 22.19 -16.27 40.11
CA LEU A 120 22.78 -14.93 40.26
C LEU A 120 23.77 -14.61 39.14
N ARG A 121 24.59 -15.56 38.69
CA ARG A 121 25.49 -15.37 37.53
C ARG A 121 24.73 -15.07 36.24
N GLN A 122 23.63 -15.78 36.00
CA GLN A 122 22.76 -15.53 34.85
C GLN A 122 22.15 -14.13 34.93
N GLU A 123 21.70 -13.70 36.10
CA GLU A 123 21.13 -12.36 36.30
C GLU A 123 22.16 -11.25 36.10
N ILE A 124 23.37 -11.41 36.64
CA ILE A 124 24.50 -10.48 36.38
C ILE A 124 24.75 -10.37 34.88
N THR A 125 24.77 -11.50 34.18
CA THR A 125 24.99 -11.51 32.72
C THR A 125 23.88 -10.76 31.99
N ARG A 126 22.62 -10.99 32.35
CA ARG A 126 21.47 -10.24 31.79
C ARG A 126 21.60 -8.74 32.05
N LEU A 127 21.83 -8.33 33.30
CA LEU A 127 21.99 -6.92 33.67
C LEU A 127 23.15 -6.26 32.93
N LEU A 128 24.28 -6.95 32.74
CA LEU A 128 25.40 -6.44 31.95
C LEU A 128 25.04 -6.25 30.47
N THR A 129 24.24 -7.15 29.87
CA THR A 129 23.76 -6.95 28.50
C THR A 129 22.83 -5.73 28.38
N VAL A 130 21.94 -5.54 29.36
CA VAL A 130 21.03 -4.38 29.40
C VAL A 130 21.84 -3.09 29.59
N LYS A 131 22.80 -3.07 30.51
CA LYS A 131 23.73 -1.95 30.71
C LYS A 131 24.44 -1.58 29.41
N LYS A 132 25.04 -2.56 28.72
CA LYS A 132 25.72 -2.31 27.43
C LYS A 132 24.77 -1.76 26.37
N LYS A 133 23.53 -2.25 26.30
CA LYS A 133 22.50 -1.71 25.37
C LYS A 133 22.16 -0.26 25.69
N LEU A 134 21.98 0.07 26.98
CA LEU A 134 21.71 1.43 27.45
C LEU A 134 22.90 2.37 27.18
N GLU A 135 24.12 1.92 27.43
CA GLU A 135 25.34 2.68 27.13
C GLU A 135 25.47 3.00 25.64
N ARG A 136 25.17 2.04 24.75
CA ARG A 136 25.15 2.29 23.30
C ARG A 136 24.08 3.32 22.90
N ARG A 137 22.87 3.20 23.46
CA ARG A 137 21.79 4.17 23.21
C ARG A 137 22.20 5.57 23.70
N LEU A 138 22.75 5.65 24.90
CA LEU A 138 23.24 6.91 25.45
C LEU A 138 24.33 7.51 24.56
N ALA A 139 25.32 6.71 24.15
CA ALA A 139 26.38 7.15 23.24
C ALA A 139 25.83 7.65 21.89
N ALA A 140 24.82 6.97 21.32
CA ALA A 140 24.14 7.42 20.11
C ALA A 140 23.38 8.75 20.31
N HIS A 141 22.87 9.01 21.53
CA HIS A 141 22.14 10.24 21.83
C HIS A 141 23.02 11.40 22.32
N LYS A 142 24.27 11.17 22.76
CA LYS A 142 25.20 12.21 23.23
C LYS A 142 25.45 13.37 22.24
N PRO A 143 25.57 13.14 20.91
CA PRO A 143 25.85 14.22 19.98
C PRO A 143 24.73 15.26 19.86
N PHE A 144 23.46 14.89 20.15
CA PHE A 144 22.32 15.79 19.99
C PHE A 144 22.32 16.98 20.98
N PRO A 145 22.44 16.80 22.30
CA PRO A 145 22.56 17.92 23.23
C PRO A 145 23.86 18.70 23.01
N GLU A 146 24.98 18.06 22.66
CA GLU A 146 26.23 18.76 22.33
C GLU A 146 26.06 19.70 21.11
N TYR A 147 25.34 19.23 20.08
CA TYR A 147 24.98 20.06 18.93
C TYR A 147 24.05 21.21 19.34
N LEU A 148 23.00 20.93 20.11
CA LEU A 148 22.05 21.96 20.57
C LEU A 148 22.74 23.00 21.46
N GLN A 149 23.71 22.60 22.26
CA GLN A 149 24.51 23.51 23.07
C GLN A 149 25.38 24.43 22.19
N LYS A 150 26.01 23.90 21.13
CA LYS A 150 26.71 24.74 20.13
C LYS A 150 25.78 25.68 19.37
N VAL A 151 24.52 25.30 19.16
CA VAL A 151 23.51 26.18 18.56
C VAL A 151 23.12 27.28 19.56
N LEU A 152 22.93 26.93 20.83
CA LEU A 152 22.63 27.87 21.91
C LEU A 152 23.76 28.91 22.08
N GLU A 153 25.02 28.48 22.00
CA GLU A 153 26.19 29.39 22.02
C GLU A 153 26.17 30.44 20.90
N LYS A 154 25.54 30.13 19.76
CA LYS A 154 25.42 31.05 18.62
C LYS A 154 24.15 31.89 18.66
N VAL A 155 23.13 31.46 19.38
CA VAL A 155 21.81 32.09 19.40
C VAL A 155 21.58 32.64 20.81
N GLU A 156 21.90 33.92 21.00
CA GLU A 156 21.77 34.63 22.28
C GLU A 156 20.32 34.79 22.78
N GLN A 157 19.33 34.44 21.95
CA GLN A 157 17.90 34.62 22.24
C GLN A 157 17.31 33.56 23.19
N PHE A 158 17.99 32.43 23.39
CA PHE A 158 17.53 31.34 24.26
C PHE A 158 18.57 31.06 25.33
N GLN A 159 18.13 30.79 26.56
CA GLN A 159 19.04 30.50 27.67
C GLN A 159 19.18 29.00 27.91
N GLU A 160 18.15 28.21 27.57
CA GLU A 160 18.17 26.77 27.77
C GLU A 160 17.75 25.99 26.52
N ILE A 161 18.29 24.78 26.37
CA ILE A 161 17.94 23.85 25.28
C ILE A 161 16.42 23.53 25.23
N PRO A 162 15.71 23.32 26.35
CA PRO A 162 14.26 23.13 26.34
C PRO A 162 13.48 24.29 25.74
N GLU A 163 13.91 25.54 25.95
CA GLU A 163 13.25 26.73 25.38
C GLU A 163 13.38 26.75 23.85
N LEU A 164 14.58 26.43 23.35
CA LEU A 164 14.84 26.30 21.90
C LEU A 164 13.96 25.21 21.28
N ILE A 165 13.86 24.06 21.94
CA ILE A 165 12.99 22.96 21.49
C ILE A 165 11.52 23.37 21.52
N GLY A 166 11.06 24.03 22.59
CA GLY A 166 9.68 24.51 22.71
C GLY A 166 9.32 25.52 21.62
N ARG A 167 10.23 26.45 21.30
CA ARG A 167 10.06 27.38 20.18
C ARG A 167 9.99 26.65 18.84
N PHE A 168 10.88 25.69 18.60
CA PHE A 168 10.87 24.89 17.38
C PHE A 168 9.56 24.10 17.24
N GLN A 169 9.10 23.45 18.31
CA GLN A 169 7.82 22.73 18.32
C GLN A 169 6.65 23.66 18.02
N THR A 170 6.63 24.85 18.62
CA THR A 170 5.62 25.87 18.34
C THR A 170 5.68 26.30 16.87
N LEU A 171 6.88 26.54 16.33
CA LEU A 171 7.06 26.92 14.93
C LEU A 171 6.56 25.83 13.98
N VAL A 172 6.92 24.57 14.23
CA VAL A 172 6.43 23.43 13.45
C VAL A 172 4.90 23.32 13.53
N ALA A 173 4.31 23.47 14.71
CA ALA A 173 2.86 23.48 14.87
C ALA A 173 2.18 24.65 14.13
N THR A 174 2.79 25.83 14.14
CA THR A 174 2.27 26.97 13.36
C THR A 174 2.41 26.75 11.86
N GLN A 175 3.52 26.15 11.41
CA GLN A 175 3.76 25.83 10.00
C GLN A 175 2.73 24.84 9.49
N THR A 176 2.45 23.76 10.24
CA THR A 176 1.44 22.77 9.84
C THR A 176 0.04 23.39 9.81
N SER A 177 -0.30 24.23 10.80
CA SER A 177 -1.58 24.95 10.82
C SER A 177 -1.71 25.94 9.67
N LEU A 178 -0.66 26.67 9.32
CA LEU A 178 -0.63 27.58 8.17
C LEU A 178 -0.76 26.83 6.85
N ALA A 179 -0.03 25.72 6.68
CA ALA A 179 -0.11 24.89 5.48
C ALA A 179 -1.53 24.32 5.29
N GLN A 180 -2.20 23.90 6.36
CA GLN A 180 -3.58 23.44 6.31
C GLN A 180 -4.55 24.57 5.90
N ARG A 181 -4.40 25.77 6.48
CA ARG A 181 -5.23 26.92 6.10
C ARG A 181 -5.00 27.36 4.66
N GLU A 182 -3.75 27.35 4.21
CA GLU A 182 -3.39 27.67 2.83
C GLU A 182 -4.00 26.65 1.85
N GLN A 183 -3.95 25.36 2.20
CA GLN A 183 -4.57 24.31 1.41
C GLN A 183 -6.10 24.49 1.32
N ALA A 184 -6.78 24.74 2.44
CA ALA A 184 -8.21 25.00 2.46
C ALA A 184 -8.59 26.26 1.66
N ALA A 185 -7.78 27.32 1.74
CA ALA A 185 -7.99 28.53 0.95
C ALA A 185 -7.78 28.29 -0.55
N ARG A 186 -6.79 27.46 -0.94
CA ARG A 186 -6.60 27.04 -2.33
C ARG A 186 -7.80 26.25 -2.85
N GLU A 187 -8.29 25.29 -2.07
CA GLU A 187 -9.48 24.50 -2.42
C GLU A 187 -10.70 25.40 -2.63
N ALA A 188 -10.97 26.34 -1.73
CA ALA A 188 -12.06 27.31 -1.90
C ALA A 188 -11.90 28.19 -3.16
N VAL A 189 -10.67 28.62 -3.49
CA VAL A 189 -10.42 29.39 -4.73
C VAL A 189 -10.63 28.54 -5.98
N GLU A 190 -10.24 27.26 -5.96
CA GLU A 190 -10.48 26.36 -7.09
C GLU A 190 -11.97 26.03 -7.27
N GLU A 191 -12.73 25.90 -6.17
CA GLU A 191 -14.20 25.77 -6.22
C GLU A 191 -14.86 26.98 -6.88
N GLU A 192 -14.53 28.20 -6.43
CA GLU A 192 -15.06 29.44 -7.04
C GLU A 192 -14.63 29.59 -8.50
N ARG A 193 -13.40 29.19 -8.85
CA ARG A 193 -12.93 29.17 -10.26
C ARG A 193 -13.74 28.18 -11.10
N ALA A 194 -14.04 27.00 -10.57
CA ALA A 194 -14.86 26.02 -11.28
C ALA A 194 -16.29 26.54 -11.49
N CYS A 195 -16.90 27.18 -10.48
CA CYS A 195 -18.21 27.82 -10.63
C CYS A 195 -18.19 28.94 -11.70
N LEU A 196 -17.15 29.78 -11.71
CA LEU A 196 -17.00 30.81 -12.73
C LEU A 196 -16.85 30.23 -14.13
N GLN A 197 -16.05 29.16 -14.29
CA GLN A 197 -15.88 28.49 -15.58
C GLN A 197 -17.21 27.93 -16.09
N GLN A 198 -17.99 27.26 -15.23
CA GLN A 198 -19.32 26.77 -15.58
C GLN A 198 -20.24 27.91 -16.03
N TYR A 199 -20.28 29.02 -15.30
CA TYR A 199 -21.09 30.18 -15.68
C TYR A 199 -20.66 30.78 -17.03
N MET A 200 -19.35 30.88 -17.29
CA MET A 200 -18.84 31.36 -18.59
C MET A 200 -19.21 30.41 -19.74
N GLU A 201 -19.10 29.09 -19.52
CA GLU A 201 -19.52 28.09 -20.51
C GLU A 201 -21.02 28.19 -20.81
N GLU A 202 -21.86 28.30 -19.78
CA GLU A 202 -23.30 28.51 -19.93
C GLU A 202 -23.61 29.79 -20.70
N SER A 203 -22.97 30.91 -20.36
CA SER A 203 -23.15 32.19 -21.06
C SER A 203 -22.68 32.11 -22.51
N ASN A 204 -21.54 31.46 -22.79
CA ASN A 204 -21.05 31.27 -24.15
C ASN A 204 -22.01 30.39 -24.97
N ASN A 205 -22.57 29.33 -24.36
CA ASN A 205 -23.59 28.51 -25.00
C ASN A 205 -24.84 29.32 -25.34
N GLN A 206 -25.29 30.20 -24.44
CA GLN A 206 -26.40 31.12 -24.71
C GLN A 206 -26.07 32.09 -25.86
N LEU A 207 -24.86 32.67 -25.87
CA LEU A 207 -24.43 33.55 -26.94
C LEU A 207 -24.41 32.83 -28.29
N LEU A 208 -23.92 31.59 -28.33
CA LEU A 208 -23.94 30.74 -29.53
C LEU A 208 -25.36 30.46 -29.99
N GLN A 209 -26.29 30.15 -29.09
CA GLN A 209 -27.70 29.95 -29.42
C GLN A 209 -28.32 31.21 -30.04
N GLN A 210 -28.06 32.39 -29.46
CA GLN A 210 -28.55 33.65 -30.01
C GLN A 210 -27.91 33.98 -31.37
N ASN A 211 -26.61 33.73 -31.53
CA ASN A 211 -25.92 33.94 -32.81
C ASN A 211 -26.49 33.03 -33.92
N ASN A 212 -26.77 31.76 -33.60
CA ASN A 212 -27.42 30.85 -34.52
C ASN A 212 -28.82 31.36 -34.92
N LEU A 213 -29.60 31.89 -33.98
CA LEU A 213 -30.91 32.50 -34.28
C LEU A 213 -30.77 33.73 -35.19
N VAL A 214 -29.78 34.58 -34.94
CA VAL A 214 -29.49 35.74 -35.80
C VAL A 214 -29.13 35.29 -37.21
N ALA A 215 -28.28 34.28 -37.36
CA ALA A 215 -27.92 33.74 -38.66
C ALA A 215 -29.13 33.14 -39.39
N GLU A 216 -30.03 32.45 -38.68
CA GLU A 216 -31.27 31.92 -39.23
C GLU A 216 -32.19 33.05 -39.73
N LEU A 217 -32.41 34.09 -38.91
CA LEU A 217 -33.24 35.24 -39.28
C LEU A 217 -32.63 36.04 -40.45
N GLN A 218 -31.31 36.20 -40.49
CA GLN A 218 -30.61 36.82 -41.62
C GLN A 218 -30.82 36.00 -42.91
N GLY A 219 -30.69 34.68 -42.84
CA GLY A 219 -30.97 33.82 -43.98
C GLY A 219 -32.42 33.92 -44.47
N GLN A 220 -33.40 34.03 -43.56
CA GLN A 220 -34.79 34.27 -43.92
C GLN A 220 -35.00 35.64 -44.59
N LEU A 221 -34.35 36.69 -44.07
CA LEU A 221 -34.41 38.03 -44.62
C LEU A 221 -33.82 38.08 -46.03
N GLU A 222 -32.65 37.49 -46.25
CA GLU A 222 -32.02 37.39 -47.57
C GLU A 222 -32.89 36.63 -48.57
N GLN A 223 -33.53 35.54 -48.14
CA GLN A 223 -34.49 34.81 -48.99
C GLN A 223 -35.71 35.66 -49.38
N VAL A 224 -36.25 36.44 -48.44
CA VAL A 224 -37.38 37.34 -48.74
C VAL A 224 -36.93 38.46 -49.66
N GLN A 225 -35.77 39.08 -49.40
CA GLN A 225 -35.20 40.12 -50.25
C GLN A 225 -34.94 39.62 -51.67
N ALA A 226 -34.39 38.42 -51.84
CA ALA A 226 -34.18 37.81 -53.16
C ALA A 226 -35.51 37.69 -53.94
N LYS A 227 -36.58 37.23 -53.29
CA LYS A 227 -37.92 37.16 -53.91
C LYS A 227 -38.46 38.55 -54.26
N VAL A 228 -38.26 39.53 -53.40
CA VAL A 228 -38.67 40.93 -53.67
C VAL A 228 -37.94 41.46 -54.90
N PHE A 229 -36.62 41.28 -54.98
CA PHE A 229 -35.83 41.69 -56.15
C PHE A 229 -36.29 41.00 -57.44
N GLU A 230 -36.61 39.70 -57.40
CA GLU A 230 -37.17 38.98 -58.56
C GLU A 230 -38.49 39.61 -59.02
N LEU A 231 -39.40 39.91 -58.09
CA LEU A 231 -40.69 40.54 -58.39
C LEU A 231 -40.52 41.97 -58.91
N GLU A 232 -39.61 42.76 -58.33
CA GLU A 232 -39.28 44.11 -58.79
C GLU A 232 -38.70 44.10 -60.20
N SER A 233 -37.79 43.17 -60.50
CA SER A 233 -37.25 42.99 -61.85
C SER A 233 -38.34 42.65 -62.86
N ASN A 234 -39.25 41.74 -62.50
CA ASN A 234 -40.41 41.40 -63.32
C ASN A 234 -41.32 42.62 -63.53
N TRP A 235 -41.56 43.40 -62.48
CA TRP A 235 -42.35 44.63 -62.55
C TRP A 235 -41.72 45.67 -63.49
N ILE A 236 -40.40 45.90 -63.39
CA ILE A 236 -39.67 46.81 -64.28
C ILE A 236 -39.77 46.33 -65.74
N CYS A 237 -39.67 45.03 -65.99
CA CYS A 237 -39.85 44.47 -67.34
C CYS A 237 -41.25 44.76 -67.89
N ILE A 238 -42.30 44.54 -67.08
CA ILE A 238 -43.69 44.87 -67.45
C ILE A 238 -43.83 46.37 -67.71
N GLN A 239 -43.26 47.21 -66.85
CA GLN A 239 -43.33 48.67 -66.98
C GLN A 239 -42.63 49.15 -68.25
N ASN A 240 -41.41 48.67 -68.53
CA ASN A 240 -40.69 49.00 -69.76
C ASN A 240 -41.45 48.52 -70.99
N THR A 241 -42.00 47.30 -70.95
CA THR A 241 -42.85 46.78 -72.03
C THR A 241 -44.08 47.67 -72.25
N ALA A 242 -44.73 48.13 -71.18
CA ALA A 242 -45.87 49.04 -71.28
C ALA A 242 -45.46 50.43 -71.83
N ALA A 243 -44.30 50.94 -71.43
CA ALA A 243 -43.74 52.19 -71.96
C ALA A 243 -43.42 52.07 -73.46
N ASP A 244 -42.79 50.98 -73.89
CA ASP A 244 -42.50 50.69 -75.30
C ASP A 244 -43.80 50.60 -76.11
N LYS A 245 -44.83 49.91 -75.59
CA LYS A 245 -46.15 49.85 -76.23
C LYS A 245 -46.84 51.21 -76.30
N THR A 246 -46.66 52.05 -75.28
CA THR A 246 -47.18 53.43 -75.29
C THR A 246 -46.45 54.28 -76.32
N LEU A 247 -45.13 54.12 -76.47
CA LEU A 247 -44.33 54.80 -77.48
C LEU A 247 -44.70 54.34 -78.89
N GLU A 248 -44.81 53.03 -79.14
CA GLU A 248 -45.27 52.46 -80.42
C GLU A 248 -46.63 53.03 -80.79
N LEU A 249 -47.58 53.05 -79.84
CA LEU A 249 -48.90 53.65 -80.05
C LEU A 249 -48.77 55.14 -80.41
N GLY A 250 -47.95 55.91 -79.68
CA GLY A 250 -47.69 57.32 -79.98
C GLY A 250 -47.09 57.53 -81.38
N GLN A 251 -46.16 56.68 -81.81
CA GLN A 251 -45.58 56.71 -83.15
C GLN A 251 -46.62 56.40 -84.23
N ILE A 252 -47.46 55.38 -84.02
CA ILE A 252 -48.58 55.04 -84.92
C ILE A 252 -49.53 56.24 -85.02
N LYS A 253 -49.91 56.85 -83.89
CA LYS A 253 -50.77 58.04 -83.86
C LYS A 253 -50.16 59.20 -84.65
N LEU A 254 -48.86 59.46 -84.47
CA LEU A 254 -48.17 60.52 -85.20
C LEU A 254 -48.05 60.23 -86.70
N ALA A 255 -47.77 58.99 -87.08
CA ALA A 255 -47.71 58.58 -88.48
C ALA A 255 -49.08 58.69 -89.17
N ALA A 256 -50.14 58.24 -88.50
CA ALA A 256 -51.53 58.40 -88.95
C ALA A 256 -51.90 59.86 -89.15
N LEU A 257 -51.59 60.72 -88.17
CA LEU A 257 -51.83 62.16 -88.25
C LEU A 257 -51.02 62.82 -89.38
N ASN A 258 -49.76 62.45 -89.57
CA ASN A 258 -48.93 62.96 -90.67
C ASN A 258 -49.50 62.58 -92.04
N LEU A 259 -49.93 61.32 -92.21
CA LEU A 259 -50.57 60.84 -93.44
C LEU A 259 -51.90 61.57 -93.70
N PHE A 260 -52.73 61.74 -92.67
CA PHE A 260 -53.97 62.51 -92.74
C PHE A 260 -53.73 63.96 -93.16
N GLN A 261 -52.73 64.63 -92.56
CA GLN A 261 -52.36 65.98 -92.95
C GLN A 261 -51.86 66.07 -94.39
N MET A 262 -51.11 65.08 -94.88
CA MET A 262 -50.72 64.99 -96.29
C MET A 262 -51.94 64.90 -97.20
N VAL A 263 -52.87 63.98 -96.92
CA VAL A 263 -54.12 63.82 -97.67
C VAL A 263 -54.95 65.12 -97.65
N ALA A 264 -55.11 65.73 -96.48
CA ALA A 264 -55.83 66.98 -96.32
C ALA A 264 -55.21 68.13 -97.14
N LYS A 265 -53.87 68.22 -97.19
CA LYS A 265 -53.13 69.19 -98.03
C LYS A 265 -53.35 68.96 -99.52
N HIS A 266 -53.31 67.72 -99.99
CA HIS A 266 -53.50 67.40 -101.42
C HIS A 266 -54.94 67.63 -101.89
N ARG A 267 -55.93 67.43 -101.00
CA ARG A 267 -57.36 67.50 -101.33
C ARG A 267 -58.01 68.85 -101.05
N LYS A 268 -57.30 69.81 -100.43
CA LYS A 268 -57.86 71.10 -99.96
C LYS A 268 -59.17 70.93 -99.15
N LEU A 269 -59.30 69.84 -98.38
CA LEU A 269 -60.43 69.68 -97.47
C LEU A 269 -60.15 70.44 -96.15
N PRO A 270 -61.10 71.24 -95.63
CA PRO A 270 -61.00 71.78 -94.28
C PRO A 270 -61.34 70.65 -93.30
N ALA A 271 -60.32 69.98 -92.79
CA ALA A 271 -60.49 68.89 -91.83
C ALA A 271 -60.69 69.44 -90.41
N HIS A 272 -61.88 69.28 -89.84
CA HIS A 272 -62.14 69.46 -88.41
C HIS A 272 -62.20 68.09 -87.71
N VAL A 273 -61.21 67.23 -87.94
CA VAL A 273 -61.07 65.96 -87.20
C VAL A 273 -60.19 66.23 -85.97
N PRO A 274 -60.66 65.89 -84.74
CA PRO A 274 -59.89 66.10 -83.52
C PRO A 274 -58.53 65.40 -83.54
N GLN A 275 -57.52 66.05 -82.92
CA GLN A 275 -56.15 65.56 -82.91
C GLN A 275 -55.99 64.21 -82.17
N ASP A 276 -56.91 63.87 -81.26
CA ASP A 276 -56.86 62.66 -80.44
C ASP A 276 -57.56 61.43 -81.04
N ASP A 277 -58.34 61.59 -82.11
CA ASP A 277 -59.11 60.51 -82.73
C ASP A 277 -58.38 59.91 -83.95
N THR A 278 -57.51 58.94 -83.67
CA THR A 278 -56.70 58.28 -84.69
C THR A 278 -57.48 57.43 -85.68
N GLU A 279 -58.60 56.82 -85.24
CA GLU A 279 -59.39 55.93 -86.09
C GLU A 279 -60.07 56.75 -87.19
N ALA A 280 -60.70 57.87 -86.82
CA ALA A 280 -61.31 58.80 -87.78
C ALA A 280 -60.29 59.41 -88.76
N GLN A 281 -59.04 59.65 -88.32
CA GLN A 281 -57.95 60.15 -89.19
C GLN A 281 -57.53 59.10 -90.22
N LEU A 282 -57.39 57.83 -89.81
CA LEU A 282 -57.06 56.73 -90.71
C LEU A 282 -58.20 56.41 -91.67
N ASP A 283 -59.46 56.45 -91.22
CA ASP A 283 -60.64 56.25 -92.08
C ASP A 283 -60.70 57.29 -93.21
N ALA A 284 -60.36 58.55 -92.93
CA ALA A 284 -60.30 59.60 -93.93
C ALA A 284 -59.12 59.44 -94.91
N VAL A 285 -57.97 58.94 -94.43
CA VAL A 285 -56.85 58.54 -95.31
C VAL A 285 -57.26 57.35 -96.19
N GLN A 286 -57.95 56.35 -95.62
CA GLN A 286 -58.44 55.18 -96.34
C GLN A 286 -59.43 55.58 -97.43
N LEU A 287 -60.44 56.39 -97.14
CA LEU A 287 -61.37 56.93 -98.13
C LEU A 287 -60.66 57.66 -99.27
N CYS A 288 -59.61 58.43 -98.97
CA CYS A 288 -58.83 59.10 -100.02
C CYS A 288 -58.00 58.12 -100.86
N ILE A 289 -57.40 57.09 -100.23
CA ILE A 289 -56.70 56.05 -100.97
C ILE A 289 -57.69 55.30 -101.86
N GLU A 290 -58.84 54.88 -101.33
CA GLU A 290 -59.90 54.21 -102.10
C GLU A 290 -60.39 55.06 -103.26
N ASP A 291 -60.61 56.36 -103.05
CA ASP A 291 -60.96 57.31 -104.11
C ASP A 291 -59.86 57.44 -105.16
N LEU A 292 -58.59 57.56 -104.77
CA LEU A 292 -57.46 57.59 -105.71
C LEU A 292 -57.31 56.26 -106.45
N THR A 293 -57.60 55.14 -105.80
CA THR A 293 -57.55 53.80 -106.40
C THR A 293 -58.71 53.61 -107.37
N ALA A 294 -59.90 54.15 -107.06
CA ALA A 294 -61.05 54.20 -107.95
C ALA A 294 -60.77 55.08 -109.17
N ILE A 295 -60.17 56.26 -108.98
CA ILE A 295 -59.72 57.13 -110.08
C ILE A 295 -58.67 56.40 -110.95
N LEU A 296 -57.68 55.73 -110.34
CA LEU A 296 -56.70 54.93 -111.08
C LEU A 296 -57.32 53.71 -111.77
N ALA A 297 -58.34 53.10 -111.19
CA ALA A 297 -59.10 52.00 -111.81
C ALA A 297 -59.96 52.50 -112.98
N ASP A 298 -60.48 53.72 -112.91
CA ASP A 298 -61.19 54.39 -114.01
C ASP A 298 -60.24 54.81 -115.13
N PHE A 299 -59.01 55.26 -114.80
CA PHE A 299 -57.93 55.44 -115.77
C PHE A 299 -57.50 54.11 -116.42
N ARG A 300 -57.49 53.00 -115.67
CA ARG A 300 -57.24 51.66 -116.22
C ARG A 300 -58.40 51.12 -117.09
N LYS A 301 -59.60 51.71 -117.02
CA LYS A 301 -60.74 51.38 -117.89
C LYS A 301 -60.82 52.25 -119.16
N ALA A 302 -59.99 53.29 -119.28
CA ALA A 302 -59.99 54.25 -120.39
C ALA A 302 -58.87 54.01 -121.43
N GLU A 303 -58.12 52.90 -121.38
CA GLU A 303 -57.18 52.53 -122.44
C GLU A 303 -56.98 50.99 -122.55
N PRO A 304 -56.90 50.39 -123.77
CA PRO A 304 -56.91 48.94 -123.99
C PRO A 304 -55.52 48.28 -124.05
N LEU A 305 -55.46 47.05 -123.49
CA LEU A 305 -54.57 45.91 -123.74
C LEU A 305 -53.15 46.16 -124.34
N GLN A 306 -52.12 45.87 -123.54
CA GLN A 306 -51.04 44.96 -123.96
C GLN A 306 -50.69 43.95 -122.86
N ALA A 307 -50.66 42.70 -123.30
CA ALA A 307 -50.47 41.44 -122.60
C ALA A 307 -49.04 41.22 -122.03
N SER A 308 -49.01 40.64 -120.83
CA SER A 308 -48.33 39.38 -120.44
C SER A 308 -46.87 39.14 -120.86
N GLN A 309 -45.90 39.20 -119.92
CA GLN A 309 -45.25 38.05 -119.21
C GLN A 309 -44.00 37.47 -119.96
N PRO A 310 -43.11 36.63 -119.38
CA PRO A 310 -43.00 36.08 -117.99
C PRO A 310 -41.55 36.02 -117.38
N GLU A 311 -41.50 35.56 -116.12
CA GLU A 311 -40.51 34.64 -115.50
C GLU A 311 -38.99 34.93 -115.44
N LYS A 312 -38.44 34.95 -114.21
CA LYS A 312 -37.77 33.78 -113.56
C LYS A 312 -37.42 34.12 -112.08
N VAL A 313 -37.87 33.35 -111.08
CA VAL A 313 -37.20 32.16 -110.49
C VAL A 313 -35.89 32.58 -109.78
N VAL A 314 -35.86 32.77 -108.43
CA VAL A 314 -35.60 31.75 -107.36
C VAL A 314 -34.11 31.29 -107.36
N PRO A 315 -33.47 30.71 -106.31
CA PRO A 315 -33.55 30.71 -104.83
C PRO A 315 -32.17 31.13 -104.21
N SER A 316 -31.92 31.18 -102.89
CA SER A 316 -31.43 30.07 -102.04
C SER A 316 -30.52 30.70 -100.97
N GLN A 317 -30.78 30.51 -99.68
CA GLN A 317 -30.19 29.44 -98.86
C GLN A 317 -28.65 29.44 -98.79
N SER A 318 -28.13 29.71 -97.60
CA SER A 318 -27.20 28.83 -96.85
C SER A 318 -26.87 29.55 -95.52
N SER A 319 -27.40 29.08 -94.39
CA SER A 319 -26.90 27.95 -93.60
C SER A 319 -25.51 28.21 -93.03
N THR A 320 -25.46 28.32 -91.70
CA THR A 320 -24.54 27.59 -90.82
C THR A 320 -23.05 27.94 -91.04
N THR A 321 -22.38 28.52 -90.06
CA THR A 321 -21.79 27.70 -88.98
C THR A 321 -21.54 28.50 -87.71
N ALA A 322 -22.01 27.91 -86.61
CA ALA A 322 -21.40 28.07 -85.31
C ALA A 322 -19.93 27.62 -85.38
N SER A 323 -19.03 28.40 -84.80
CA SER A 323 -17.91 27.91 -84.01
C SER A 323 -17.30 29.06 -83.22
N GLN A 324 -17.62 29.05 -81.92
CA GLN A 324 -16.68 29.16 -80.82
C GLN A 324 -15.47 30.08 -81.04
N SER A 325 -15.50 31.24 -80.39
CA SER A 325 -14.31 31.74 -79.71
C SER A 325 -14.74 32.43 -78.41
N HIS A 326 -14.35 31.81 -77.31
CA HIS A 326 -14.37 32.36 -75.97
C HIS A 326 -12.96 32.91 -75.65
N PRO A 327 -12.81 33.73 -74.60
CA PRO A 327 -12.43 35.14 -74.77
C PRO A 327 -11.05 35.47 -74.21
N LEU A 328 -10.50 36.61 -74.63
CA LEU A 328 -9.45 37.32 -73.90
C LEU A 328 -10.07 38.52 -73.19
N SER A 329 -10.00 38.53 -71.86
CA SER A 329 -9.51 39.67 -71.08
C SER A 329 -9.57 39.33 -69.59
N ARG A 330 -8.42 38.93 -69.06
CA ARG A 330 -8.09 39.05 -67.65
C ARG A 330 -7.96 40.53 -67.34
N VAL A 331 -8.79 41.04 -66.45
CA VAL A 331 -8.49 42.23 -65.64
C VAL A 331 -8.67 41.82 -64.19
N SER A 332 -7.53 41.68 -63.52
CA SER A 332 -7.44 41.55 -62.06
C SER A 332 -7.89 42.84 -61.41
N ILE A 333 -8.88 42.77 -60.52
CA ILE A 333 -9.10 43.77 -59.47
C ILE A 333 -9.19 43.04 -58.12
N ALA A 334 -8.10 43.20 -57.38
CA ALA A 334 -8.00 43.42 -55.95
C ALA A 334 -8.72 42.45 -54.98
N THR A 335 -7.94 41.51 -54.48
CA THR A 335 -7.90 41.11 -53.06
C THR A 335 -7.85 42.34 -52.14
N SER A 336 -8.93 42.65 -51.40
CA SER A 336 -8.84 43.60 -50.27
C SER A 336 -9.85 43.44 -49.12
N VAL A 337 -10.65 42.36 -49.06
CA VAL A 337 -11.67 42.23 -47.98
C VAL A 337 -11.38 41.09 -46.99
N THR A 338 -10.45 40.19 -47.27
CA THR A 338 -10.10 39.08 -46.35
C THR A 338 -8.93 39.39 -45.40
N HIS A 339 -8.28 40.55 -45.52
CA HIS A 339 -7.19 40.95 -44.61
C HIS A 339 -7.61 41.92 -43.50
N THR A 340 -8.71 42.67 -43.67
CA THR A 340 -9.20 43.60 -42.65
C THR A 340 -9.95 42.89 -41.52
N VAL A 341 -10.68 41.80 -41.82
CA VAL A 341 -11.40 41.01 -40.81
C VAL A 341 -10.43 40.21 -39.93
N ASN A 342 -9.34 39.68 -40.50
CA ASN A 342 -8.31 38.97 -39.72
C ASN A 342 -7.45 39.91 -38.86
N LEU A 343 -7.27 41.18 -39.24
CA LEU A 343 -6.56 42.16 -38.41
C LEU A 343 -7.40 42.67 -37.23
N LEU A 344 -8.73 42.73 -37.34
CA LEU A 344 -9.60 43.12 -36.22
C LEU A 344 -9.68 42.02 -35.14
N ILE A 345 -9.75 40.75 -35.55
CA ILE A 345 -9.81 39.60 -34.62
C ILE A 345 -8.46 39.40 -33.88
N LEU A 346 -7.33 39.65 -34.56
CA LEU A 346 -6.00 39.63 -33.92
C LEU A 346 -5.78 40.82 -32.97
N ALA A 347 -6.38 41.98 -33.23
CA ALA A 347 -6.28 43.15 -32.36
C ALA A 347 -7.07 42.99 -31.05
N GLU A 348 -8.28 42.38 -31.09
CA GLU A 348 -9.06 42.12 -29.88
C GLU A 348 -8.45 41.01 -29.00
N LEU A 349 -7.90 39.95 -29.60
CA LEU A 349 -7.20 38.91 -28.85
C LEU A 349 -5.92 39.42 -28.16
N HIS A 350 -5.21 40.37 -28.77
CA HIS A 350 -4.03 41.01 -28.16
C HIS A 350 -4.42 42.00 -27.03
N PHE A 351 -5.56 42.68 -27.15
CA PHE A 351 -6.07 43.59 -26.11
C PHE A 351 -6.59 42.84 -24.87
N VAL A 352 -7.24 41.70 -25.06
CA VAL A 352 -7.66 40.81 -23.96
C VAL A 352 -6.45 40.14 -23.29
N ALA A 353 -5.41 39.76 -24.05
CA ALA A 353 -4.18 39.21 -23.48
C ALA A 353 -3.37 40.24 -22.65
N MET A 354 -3.34 41.51 -23.06
CA MET A 354 -2.66 42.57 -22.29
C MET A 354 -3.42 42.97 -21.02
N THR A 355 -4.76 42.97 -21.04
CA THR A 355 -5.58 43.32 -19.86
C THR A 355 -5.63 42.22 -18.79
N LEU A 356 -5.44 40.96 -19.16
CA LEU A 356 -5.27 39.85 -18.23
C LEU A 356 -3.84 39.69 -17.70
N GLY A 357 -2.83 40.14 -18.46
CA GLY A 357 -1.41 40.11 -18.05
C GLY A 357 -1.01 41.13 -16.97
N ASP A 358 -1.75 42.25 -16.86
CA ASP A 358 -1.37 43.37 -15.99
C ASP A 358 -1.96 43.31 -14.57
N ARG A 359 -2.88 42.37 -14.28
CA ARG A 359 -3.36 42.11 -12.91
C ARG A 359 -2.46 41.18 -12.09
N GLY A 360 -1.38 40.65 -12.67
CA GLY A 360 -0.47 39.70 -12.02
C GLY A 360 0.77 40.32 -11.35
N LYS A 361 0.98 41.64 -11.40
CA LYS A 361 2.24 42.28 -10.96
C LYS A 361 2.13 43.44 -9.95
N SER A 362 0.95 43.74 -9.43
CA SER A 362 0.74 44.92 -8.56
C SER A 362 0.43 44.61 -7.09
N HIS A 363 0.75 43.43 -6.55
CA HIS A 363 0.71 43.15 -5.10
C HIS A 363 1.98 42.40 -4.63
N SER A 364 3.12 43.08 -4.69
CA SER A 364 4.28 42.72 -3.86
C SER A 364 5.20 43.93 -3.69
N GLN A 365 4.73 44.95 -2.97
CA GLN A 365 5.56 45.91 -2.23
C GLN A 365 4.65 46.89 -1.46
N SER A 366 5.08 47.24 -0.24
CA SER A 366 4.47 48.16 0.72
C SER A 366 3.42 47.58 1.67
N ASN A 367 3.89 47.07 2.81
CA ASN A 367 3.72 47.78 4.09
C ASN A 367 4.44 47.03 5.22
N GLY A 368 5.67 47.47 5.48
CA GLY A 368 6.28 47.32 6.79
C GLY A 368 6.07 48.60 7.60
N TRP A 369 5.85 48.41 8.90
CA TRP A 369 6.03 49.36 10.00
C TRP A 369 5.02 50.51 10.14
N ILE A 370 4.24 50.47 11.23
CA ILE A 370 4.15 51.52 12.26
C ILE A 370 3.78 50.86 13.61
N ASN A 371 4.56 51.22 14.62
CA ASN A 371 4.49 50.86 16.04
C ASN A 371 3.28 51.49 16.77
N GLY A 372 2.90 50.85 17.89
CA GLY A 372 2.89 51.54 19.19
C GLY A 372 1.55 52.09 19.72
N SER A 373 0.89 51.30 20.58
CA SER A 373 0.50 51.66 21.95
C SER A 373 0.01 50.41 22.68
#